data_AF-A0A7X7NF24-F1
#
_entry.id   AF-A0A7X7NF24-F1
#
_cell.length_a   1.000
_cell.length_b   1.000
_cell.length_c   1.000
_cell.angle_alpha   90.00
_cell.angle_beta   90.00
_cell.angle_gamma   90.00
#
_symmetry.space_group_name_H-M   'P 1'
#
loop_
_entity.id
_entity.type
_entity.pdbx_description
1 polymer ?
#
loop_
_entity_poly.entity_id
_entity_poly.type
_entity_poly.pdbx_seq_one_letter_code
_entity_poly.pdbx_strand_id
1 'polypeptide(L)'
;MSVKKSSKSYEHQFPKDNGSFLIELRLSSLNQFFNTFDPSPFHDKDIDDDAERYIVNSIKSFPLKARLKLVFYIKQEHQVEASKVLPYAIEN
;
A
#
# COMPACT_ATOMS: atom_id res chain seq x y z
N MET A 1 30.18 -17.53 -10.60
CA MET A 1 29.75 -17.55 -9.18
C MET A 1 28.29 -17.12 -9.13
N SER A 2 27.38 -18.05 -8.87
CA SER A 2 25.94 -17.78 -8.84
C SER A 2 25.54 -17.47 -7.41
N VAL A 3 25.28 -16.19 -7.11
CA VAL A 3 24.70 -15.81 -5.83
C VAL A 3 23.24 -16.23 -5.86
N LYS A 4 22.92 -17.42 -5.33
CA LYS A 4 21.54 -17.83 -5.05
C LYS A 4 20.99 -16.92 -3.94
N LYS A 5 20.53 -15.71 -4.31
CA LYS A 5 19.82 -14.82 -3.39
C LYS A 5 18.45 -15.42 -3.12
N SER A 6 18.24 -15.78 -1.85
CA SER A 6 17.01 -16.23 -1.21
C SER A 6 15.73 -15.65 -1.84
N SER A 7 15.16 -16.35 -2.81
CA SER A 7 14.00 -15.89 -3.60
C SER A 7 12.66 -16.28 -2.99
N LYS A 8 12.65 -16.72 -1.72
CA LYS A 8 11.52 -17.49 -1.14
C LYS A 8 10.90 -16.88 0.11
N SER A 9 11.42 -15.76 0.61
CA SER A 9 11.04 -15.21 1.92
C SER A 9 9.73 -14.42 1.91
N TYR A 10 9.40 -13.74 0.79
CA TYR A 10 8.24 -12.85 0.71
C TYR A 10 6.94 -13.58 0.30
N GLU A 11 7.02 -14.73 -0.37
CA GLU A 11 5.82 -15.43 -0.87
C GLU A 11 4.93 -16.00 0.23
N HIS A 12 5.47 -16.25 1.42
CA HIS A 12 4.69 -16.68 2.59
C HIS A 12 4.14 -15.50 3.40
N GLN A 13 4.69 -14.29 3.22
CA GLN A 13 4.29 -13.09 3.95
C GLN A 13 3.16 -12.33 3.28
N PHE A 14 3.03 -12.44 1.95
CA PHE A 14 2.06 -11.69 1.17
C PHE A 14 1.09 -12.62 0.43
N PRO A 15 -0.22 -12.48 0.65
CA PRO A 15 -1.22 -13.23 -0.11
C PRO A 15 -1.10 -13.00 -1.61
N LYS A 16 -1.64 -13.93 -2.41
CA LYS A 16 -1.70 -13.79 -3.87
C LYS A 16 -3.14 -13.85 -4.36
N ASP A 17 -3.47 -12.98 -5.31
CA ASP A 17 -4.74 -12.99 -6.04
C ASP A 17 -4.46 -12.87 -7.54
N ASN A 18 -4.94 -13.84 -8.33
CA ASN A 18 -4.81 -13.87 -9.79
C ASN A 18 -3.40 -13.54 -10.30
N GLY A 19 -2.38 -14.13 -9.66
CA GLY A 19 -0.96 -13.94 -10.03
C GLY A 19 -0.34 -12.61 -9.59
N SER A 20 -1.04 -11.81 -8.78
CA SER A 20 -0.52 -10.59 -8.16
C SER A 20 -0.32 -10.79 -6.67
N PHE A 21 0.77 -10.29 -6.12
CA PHE A 21 0.96 -10.24 -4.66
C PHE A 21 0.14 -9.09 -4.07
N LEU A 22 -0.47 -9.33 -2.92
CA LEU A 22 -1.27 -8.35 -2.18
C LEU A 22 -0.42 -7.69 -1.10
N ILE A 23 -0.32 -6.37 -1.16
CA ILE A 23 0.16 -5.54 -0.06
C ILE A 23 -1.09 -5.01 0.64
N GLU A 24 -1.37 -5.53 1.83
CA GLU A 24 -2.63 -5.31 2.53
C GLU A 24 -2.46 -4.26 3.62
N LEU A 25 -3.28 -3.21 3.59
CA LEU A 25 -3.36 -2.19 4.64
C LEU A 25 -4.74 -2.21 5.29
N ARG A 26 -4.78 -2.25 6.62
CA ARG A 26 -6.03 -2.19 7.38
C ARG A 26 -6.15 -0.81 8.02
N LEU A 27 -7.12 -0.03 7.55
CA LEU A 27 -7.34 1.33 8.00
C LEU A 27 -8.60 1.39 8.86
N SER A 28 -8.44 1.79 10.11
CA SER A 28 -9.57 2.09 11.01
C SER A 28 -10.21 3.44 10.69
N SER A 29 -9.44 4.35 10.08
CA SER A 29 -9.85 5.66 9.58
C SER A 29 -8.89 6.08 8.46
N LEU A 30 -9.37 6.90 7.52
CA LEU A 30 -8.54 7.45 6.43
C LEU A 30 -7.40 8.34 6.93
N ASN A 31 -7.56 8.97 8.11
CA ASN A 31 -6.52 9.80 8.73
C ASN A 31 -5.26 9.01 9.14
N GLN A 32 -5.31 7.67 9.14
CA GLN A 32 -4.12 6.84 9.38
C GLN A 32 -3.24 6.69 8.14
N PHE A 33 -3.80 6.98 6.96
CA PHE A 33 -3.08 6.89 5.70
C PHE A 33 -2.63 8.26 5.20
N PHE A 34 -3.28 9.34 5.65
CA PHE A 34 -2.98 10.71 5.25
C PHE A 34 -2.29 11.49 6.34
N ASN A 35 -1.34 12.33 5.96
CA ASN A 35 -0.65 13.21 6.87
C ASN A 35 -1.63 14.25 7.46
N THR A 36 -1.78 14.22 8.78
CA THR A 36 -2.74 15.09 9.51
C THR A 36 -2.26 16.54 9.65
N PHE A 37 -0.99 16.82 9.37
CA PHE A 37 -0.41 18.16 9.38
C PHE A 37 -0.56 18.91 8.07
N ASP A 38 -1.06 18.26 7.02
CA ASP A 38 -1.30 18.90 5.73
C ASP A 38 -2.59 19.74 5.79
N PRO A 39 -2.50 21.08 5.72
CA PRO A 39 -3.67 21.96 5.76
C PRO A 39 -4.43 21.99 4.42
N SER A 40 -4.04 21.17 3.43
CA SER A 40 -4.68 21.15 2.12
C SER A 40 -6.18 20.86 2.21
N PRO A 41 -7.04 21.78 1.74
CA PRO A 41 -8.49 21.59 1.76
C PRO A 41 -8.99 20.62 0.66
N PHE A 42 -8.09 20.05 -0.17
CA PHE A 42 -8.43 19.20 -1.32
C PHE A 42 -7.69 17.85 -1.34
N HIS A 43 -7.99 17.01 -2.34
CA HIS A 43 -7.67 15.58 -2.44
C HIS A 43 -6.18 15.21 -2.52
N ASP A 44 -5.28 16.18 -2.65
CA ASP A 44 -3.82 15.97 -2.66
C ASP A 44 -3.29 15.92 -1.23
N LYS A 45 -3.74 14.94 -0.46
CA LYS A 45 -3.20 14.72 0.88
C LYS A 45 -1.99 13.83 0.77
N ASP A 46 -0.87 14.28 1.32
CA ASP A 46 0.33 13.46 1.43
C ASP A 46 0.03 12.17 2.21
N ILE A 47 0.64 11.06 1.77
CA ILE A 47 0.61 9.80 2.52
C ILE A 47 1.38 10.01 3.83
N ASP A 48 0.89 9.42 4.92
CA ASP A 48 1.61 9.37 6.19
C ASP A 48 2.96 8.64 6.02
N ASP A 49 4.03 9.20 6.58
CA ASP A 49 5.40 8.68 6.45
C ASP A 49 5.52 7.18 6.81
N ASP A 50 4.75 6.71 7.80
CA ASP A 50 4.79 5.32 8.22
C ASP A 50 4.09 4.41 7.21
N ALA A 51 2.98 4.87 6.63
CA ALA A 51 2.27 4.16 5.58
C ALA A 51 3.12 4.07 4.30
N GLU A 52 3.73 5.18 3.87
CA GLU A 52 4.64 5.20 2.73
C GLU A 52 5.81 4.23 2.94
N ARG A 53 6.47 4.33 4.10
CA ARG A 53 7.61 3.48 4.44
C ARG A 53 7.24 2.00 4.44
N TYR A 54 6.07 1.65 4.96
CA TYR A 54 5.57 0.27 4.91
C TYR A 54 5.38 -0.21 3.47
N ILE A 55 4.72 0.58 2.62
CA ILE A 55 4.47 0.25 1.21
C ILE A 55 5.79 0.07 0.46
N VAL A 56 6.69 1.04 0.56
CA VAL A 56 7.99 1.02 -0.13
C VAL A 56 8.84 -0.17 0.31
N ASN A 57 8.92 -0.45 1.61
CA ASN A 57 9.68 -1.59 2.12
C ASN A 57 9.06 -2.94 1.73
N SER A 58 7.72 -3.00 1.65
CA SER A 58 7.01 -4.18 1.13
C SER A 58 7.35 -4.41 -0.35
N ILE A 59 7.25 -3.37 -1.18
CA ILE A 59 7.56 -3.44 -2.63
C ILE A 59 9.01 -3.89 -2.87
N LYS A 60 9.98 -3.36 -2.09
CA LYS A 60 11.41 -3.73 -2.18
C LYS A 60 11.68 -5.22 -1.96
N SER A 61 10.75 -5.95 -1.35
CA SER A 61 10.88 -7.38 -1.10
C SER A 61 10.55 -8.23 -2.34
N PHE A 62 9.93 -7.66 -3.37
CA PHE A 62 9.52 -8.39 -4.57
C PHE A 62 10.49 -8.19 -5.75
N PRO A 63 10.54 -9.15 -6.70
CA PRO A 63 11.20 -8.94 -7.98
C PRO A 63 10.58 -7.76 -8.76
N LEU A 64 11.39 -7.01 -9.52
CA LEU A 64 10.94 -5.85 -10.30
C LEU A 64 9.78 -6.13 -11.27
N LYS A 65 9.61 -7.38 -11.72
CA LYS A 65 8.53 -7.80 -12.63
C LYS A 65 7.31 -8.41 -11.92
N ALA A 66 7.30 -8.42 -10.59
CA ALA A 66 6.17 -8.92 -9.83
C ALA A 66 4.96 -8.00 -10.04
N ARG A 67 3.80 -8.60 -10.29
CA ARG A 67 2.53 -7.87 -10.27
C ARG A 67 2.12 -7.67 -8.83
N LEU A 68 1.86 -6.43 -8.44
CA LEU A 68 1.48 -6.06 -7.09
C LEU A 68 0.09 -5.43 -7.10
N LYS A 69 -0.68 -5.66 -6.06
CA LYS A 69 -1.93 -4.96 -5.78
C LYS A 69 -1.84 -4.39 -4.37
N LEU A 70 -2.16 -3.11 -4.23
CA LEU A 70 -2.37 -2.51 -2.93
C LEU A 70 -3.84 -2.69 -2.54
N VAL A 71 -4.10 -3.30 -1.40
CA VAL A 71 -5.46 -3.63 -0.94
C VAL A 71 -5.72 -2.94 0.38
N PHE A 72 -6.72 -2.07 0.39
CA PHE A 72 -7.16 -1.37 1.59
C PHE A 72 -8.40 -2.02 2.18
N TYR A 73 -8.29 -2.50 3.42
CA TYR A 73 -9.43 -2.93 4.22
C TYR A 73 -9.89 -1.76 5.08
N ILE A 74 -11.10 -1.32 4.82
CA ILE A 74 -11.68 -0.11 5.40
C ILE A 74 -13.04 -0.47 5.97
N LYS A 75 -13.41 0.17 7.07
CA LYS A 75 -14.76 0.04 7.61
C LYS A 75 -15.81 0.52 6.59
N GLN A 76 -16.96 -0.14 6.59
CA GLN A 76 -18.06 0.12 5.66
C GLN A 76 -18.46 1.60 5.64
N GLU A 77 -18.49 2.26 6.81
CA GLU A 77 -18.85 3.68 6.94
C GLU A 77 -17.93 4.65 6.18
N HIS A 78 -16.68 4.26 5.91
CA HIS A 78 -15.69 5.09 5.21
C HIS A 78 -15.45 4.65 3.76
N GLN A 79 -16.13 3.60 3.28
CA GLN A 79 -15.83 3.00 1.97
C GLN A 79 -16.08 3.97 0.80
N VAL A 80 -17.14 4.77 0.86
CA VAL A 80 -17.50 5.73 -0.21
C VAL A 80 -16.54 6.91 -0.26
N GLU A 81 -16.05 7.36 0.89
CA GLU A 81 -15.05 8.42 0.96
C GLU A 81 -13.70 7.89 0.48
N ALA A 82 -13.30 6.72 0.99
CA ALA A 82 -12.05 6.08 0.66
C ALA A 82 -11.86 5.83 -0.84
N SER A 83 -12.92 5.36 -1.51
CA SER A 83 -12.87 5.08 -2.95
C SER A 83 -12.66 6.31 -3.81
N LYS A 84 -12.95 7.51 -3.27
CA LYS A 84 -12.75 8.78 -3.97
C LYS A 84 -11.38 9.39 -3.73
N VAL A 85 -10.68 9.01 -2.65
CA VAL A 85 -9.43 9.67 -2.24
C VAL A 85 -8.21 8.77 -2.43
N LEU A 86 -8.30 7.48 -2.05
CA LEU A 86 -7.14 6.58 -2.08
C LEU A 86 -6.54 6.35 -3.47
N PRO A 87 -7.32 6.26 -4.56
CA PRO A 87 -6.74 6.11 -5.90
C PRO A 87 -5.87 7.29 -6.34
N TYR A 88 -6.12 8.49 -5.80
CA TYR A 88 -5.38 9.71 -6.14
C TYR A 88 -4.22 9.98 -5.19
N ALA A 89 -4.24 9.39 -3.99
CA ALA A 89 -3.16 9.50 -3.02
C ALA A 89 -1.84 8.84 -3.47
N ILE A 90 -1.90 7.99 -4.49
CA ILE A 90 -0.73 7.29 -5.03
C ILE A 90 -0.46 7.84 -6.42
N GLU A 91 0.39 8.84 -6.46
CA GLU A 91 0.85 9.47 -7.69
C GLU A 91 2.19 8.87 -8.15
N ASN A 92 2.58 9.17 -9.39
CA ASN A 92 3.74 8.60 -10.08
C ASN A 92 4.73 9.71 -10.44
#